data_AF-A0A2P9AXP0-F1
#
_entry.id   AF-A0A2P9AXP0-F1
#
_cell.length_a   1.000
_cell.length_b   1.000
_cell.length_c   1.000
_cell.angle_alpha   90.00
_cell.angle_beta   90.00
_cell.angle_gamma   90.00
#
_symmetry.space_group_name_H-M   'P 1'
#
loop_
_entity.id
_entity.type
_entity.pdbx_description
1 polymer ?
#
loop_
_entity_poly.entity_id
_entity_poly.type
_entity_poly.pdbx_seq_one_letter_code
_entity_poly.pdbx_strand_id
1 'polypeptide(L)'
;MNREWPGDENGASAASHHAGLLFNRLLRPNADVAIDFHTGTTGFDASAFNIGDMDVPEIKAMLELYPVGQIFDNPVYPSVLHNAFVAAGIPSFCPEVGAARILDLEMIPLFVEGTMNVLKHHGILAGPMGRTGKDVNVFVGNSAFPILATQAGFVEHLVKLNDKVGPGQKVAIQRKSFGEVVAEYTSSVAGEVAGLRSDTTAEAGNTLVFVLFHRAAPEGVETYPE
;
A
#
# COMPACT_ATOMS: atom_id res chain seq x y z
N MET A 1 5.88 -13.58 -8.74
CA MET A 1 6.98 -12.67 -9.12
C MET A 1 7.25 -11.63 -8.05
N ASN A 2 6.28 -10.81 -7.59
CA ASN A 2 6.51 -9.78 -6.56
C ASN A 2 6.71 -10.30 -5.11
N ARG A 3 7.35 -11.46 -4.95
CA ARG A 3 7.87 -12.04 -3.71
C ARG A 3 9.24 -12.71 -3.92
N GLU A 4 9.78 -12.58 -5.13
CA GLU A 4 10.99 -13.26 -5.58
C GLU A 4 12.15 -12.29 -5.77
N TRP A 5 11.95 -10.97 -5.65
CA TRP A 5 12.99 -9.98 -5.94
C TRP A 5 14.11 -10.01 -4.90
N PRO A 6 15.38 -9.75 -5.27
CA PRO A 6 15.87 -9.44 -6.63
C PRO A 6 15.93 -10.66 -7.57
N GLY A 7 15.64 -11.86 -7.07
CA GLY A 7 15.70 -13.12 -7.81
C GLY A 7 17.10 -13.70 -7.88
N ASP A 8 17.22 -14.82 -8.59
CA ASP A 8 18.48 -15.53 -8.81
C ASP A 8 18.56 -15.91 -10.29
N GLU A 9 19.59 -15.46 -11.01
CA GLU A 9 19.79 -15.80 -12.42
C GLU A 9 19.97 -17.32 -12.65
N ASN A 10 20.27 -18.09 -11.61
CA ASN A 10 20.35 -19.55 -11.65
C ASN A 10 19.22 -20.21 -10.84
N GLY A 11 18.19 -19.44 -10.48
CA GLY A 11 17.09 -19.90 -9.63
C GLY A 11 16.35 -21.10 -10.22
N ALA A 12 16.00 -22.06 -9.35
CA ALA A 12 15.34 -23.29 -9.76
C ALA A 12 13.90 -23.08 -10.28
N SER A 13 13.26 -21.98 -9.89
CA SER A 13 11.93 -21.62 -10.38
C SER A 13 12.04 -20.61 -11.53
N ALA A 14 11.13 -20.70 -12.50
CA ALA A 14 11.06 -19.74 -13.60
C ALA A 14 10.87 -18.29 -13.10
N ALA A 15 10.13 -18.10 -12.00
CA ALA A 15 9.91 -16.78 -11.42
C ALA A 15 11.18 -16.19 -10.80
N SER A 16 11.95 -17.00 -10.08
CA SER A 16 13.23 -16.60 -9.49
C SER A 16 14.27 -16.29 -10.58
N HIS A 17 14.38 -17.16 -11.59
CA HIS A 17 15.23 -16.95 -12.76
C HIS A 17 14.89 -15.66 -13.52
N HIS A 18 13.61 -15.45 -13.81
CA HIS A 18 13.16 -14.26 -14.52
C HIS A 18 13.39 -12.97 -13.72
N ALA A 19 13.09 -12.97 -12.42
CA ALA A 19 13.36 -11.84 -11.54
C ALA A 19 14.87 -11.52 -11.50
N GLY A 20 15.72 -12.54 -11.36
CA GLY A 20 17.17 -12.40 -11.33
C GLY A 20 17.72 -11.77 -12.60
N LEU A 21 17.29 -12.26 -13.77
CA LEU A 21 17.70 -11.69 -15.05
C LEU A 21 17.22 -10.25 -15.23
N LEU A 22 15.94 -9.96 -14.95
CA LEU A 22 15.38 -8.63 -15.14
C LEU A 22 16.05 -7.61 -14.22
N PHE A 23 16.18 -7.96 -12.93
CA PHE A 23 16.74 -7.07 -11.94
C PHE A 23 18.22 -6.76 -12.24
N ASN A 24 19.04 -7.80 -12.45
CA ASN A 24 20.49 -7.63 -12.56
C ASN A 24 20.94 -7.15 -13.96
N ARG A 25 20.21 -7.48 -15.02
CA ARG A 25 20.62 -7.17 -16.41
C ARG A 25 19.93 -5.96 -17.01
N LEU A 26 18.73 -5.60 -16.52
CA LEU A 26 17.97 -4.48 -17.06
C LEU A 26 17.74 -3.37 -16.03
N LEU A 27 17.19 -3.69 -14.86
CA LEU A 27 16.69 -2.67 -13.95
C LEU A 27 17.82 -1.98 -13.17
N ARG A 28 18.55 -2.75 -12.35
CA ARG A 28 19.59 -2.23 -11.46
C ARG A 28 20.68 -1.41 -12.17
N PRO A 29 21.26 -1.83 -13.32
CA PRO A 29 22.35 -1.07 -13.93
C PRO A 29 21.89 0.18 -14.70
N ASN A 30 20.58 0.41 -14.87
CA ASN A 30 20.05 1.48 -15.74
C ASN A 30 19.10 2.46 -15.01
N ALA A 31 19.02 2.41 -13.68
CA ALA A 31 18.11 3.25 -12.91
C ALA A 31 18.83 4.00 -11.78
N ASP A 32 18.64 5.32 -11.73
CA ASP A 32 19.03 6.16 -10.59
C ASP A 32 17.92 6.20 -9.52
N VAL A 33 16.65 6.04 -9.95
CA VAL A 33 15.43 6.06 -9.15
C VAL A 33 14.37 5.16 -9.82
N ALA A 34 13.46 4.56 -9.05
CA ALA A 34 12.40 3.70 -9.59
C ALA A 34 11.03 3.91 -8.94
N ILE A 35 9.95 3.86 -9.74
CA ILE A 35 8.56 3.90 -9.27
C ILE A 35 7.89 2.58 -9.68
N ASP A 36 7.51 1.76 -8.71
CA ASP A 36 6.94 0.42 -8.90
C ASP A 36 5.42 0.48 -8.74
N PHE A 37 4.66 0.61 -9.84
CA PHE A 37 3.20 0.76 -9.78
C PHE A 37 2.48 -0.56 -9.50
N HIS A 38 1.53 -0.51 -8.57
CA HIS A 38 0.62 -1.62 -8.23
C HIS A 38 -0.83 -1.18 -8.27
N THR A 39 -1.70 -2.18 -8.22
CA THR A 39 -3.10 -2.06 -7.84
C THR A 39 -3.34 -3.06 -6.72
N GLY A 40 -4.46 -2.91 -6.00
CA GLY A 40 -4.94 -3.87 -5.02
C GLY A 40 -4.97 -5.30 -5.57
N THR A 41 -4.93 -6.28 -4.68
CA THR A 41 -5.09 -7.69 -5.07
C THR A 41 -6.52 -7.96 -5.56
N THR A 42 -6.71 -9.00 -6.38
CA THR A 42 -8.06 -9.36 -6.85
C THR A 42 -8.99 -9.68 -5.67
N GLY A 43 -10.21 -9.15 -5.72
CA GLY A 43 -11.20 -9.27 -4.64
C GLY A 43 -11.01 -8.26 -3.51
N PHE A 44 -10.15 -7.25 -3.71
CA PHE A 44 -9.89 -6.19 -2.74
C PHE A 44 -9.78 -4.83 -3.43
N ASP A 45 -10.61 -3.89 -2.99
CA ASP A 45 -10.50 -2.48 -3.32
C ASP A 45 -9.44 -1.83 -2.44
N ALA A 46 -8.66 -0.93 -3.03
CA ALA A 46 -7.64 -0.14 -2.36
C ALA A 46 -7.95 1.36 -2.52
N SER A 47 -7.60 2.15 -1.52
CA SER A 47 -7.58 3.61 -1.64
C SER A 47 -6.45 4.06 -2.59
N ALA A 48 -6.43 5.33 -2.96
CA ALA A 48 -5.27 5.93 -3.60
C ALA A 48 -4.20 6.18 -2.53
N PHE A 49 -3.17 5.34 -2.50
CA PHE A 49 -2.07 5.49 -1.53
C PHE A 49 -0.71 5.19 -2.12
N ASN A 50 0.33 5.67 -1.46
CA ASN A 50 1.70 5.26 -1.72
C ASN A 50 2.26 4.49 -0.53
N ILE A 51 3.17 3.54 -0.76
CA ILE A 51 3.86 2.78 0.27
C ILE A 51 5.37 2.79 0.04
N GLY A 52 6.13 3.00 1.12
CA GLY A 52 7.58 3.06 1.08
C GLY A 52 8.17 3.44 2.45
N ASP A 53 9.49 3.54 2.51
CA ASP A 53 10.25 3.87 3.72
C ASP A 53 10.49 5.39 3.80
N MET A 54 9.78 6.09 4.68
CA MET A 54 9.93 7.54 4.84
C MET A 54 11.17 7.95 5.65
N ASP A 55 11.90 7.01 6.24
CA ASP A 55 13.19 7.31 6.89
C ASP A 55 14.29 7.57 5.86
N VAL A 56 14.11 7.13 4.61
CA VAL A 56 14.99 7.47 3.49
C VAL A 56 14.55 8.81 2.89
N PRO A 57 15.37 9.90 2.99
CA PRO A 57 14.93 11.24 2.60
C PRO A 57 14.45 11.37 1.15
N GLU A 58 15.12 10.68 0.22
CA GLU A 58 14.75 10.70 -1.20
C GLU A 58 13.41 10.00 -1.46
N ILE A 59 13.17 8.86 -0.80
CA ILE A 59 11.92 8.11 -0.91
C ILE A 59 10.78 8.95 -0.34
N LYS A 60 10.98 9.55 0.83
CA LYS A 60 10.04 10.50 1.45
C LYS A 60 9.70 11.66 0.52
N ALA A 61 10.71 12.29 -0.07
CA ALA A 61 10.51 13.40 -1.00
C ALA A 61 9.61 12.97 -2.17
N MET A 62 9.86 11.82 -2.78
CA MET A 62 9.03 11.29 -3.87
C MET A 62 7.60 10.94 -3.44
N LEU A 63 7.43 10.29 -2.28
CA LEU A 63 6.12 9.93 -1.72
C LEU A 63 5.24 11.17 -1.53
N GLU A 64 5.81 12.25 -0.97
CA GLU A 64 5.10 13.50 -0.69
C GLU A 64 4.71 14.28 -1.95
N LEU A 65 5.29 13.99 -3.12
CA LEU A 65 5.00 14.68 -4.38
C LEU A 65 3.68 14.22 -5.03
N TYR A 66 3.04 13.17 -4.52
CA TYR A 66 1.77 12.66 -5.05
C TYR A 66 0.58 13.28 -4.32
N PRO A 67 -0.43 13.79 -5.04
CA PRO A 67 -1.67 14.28 -4.45
C PRO A 67 -2.64 13.13 -4.13
N VAL A 68 -2.19 12.17 -3.32
CA VAL A 68 -2.97 10.98 -2.90
C VAL A 68 -3.44 11.11 -1.46
N GLY A 69 -4.47 10.35 -1.09
CA GLY A 69 -5.11 10.47 0.23
C GLY A 69 -4.29 9.91 1.37
N GLN A 70 -3.46 8.89 1.12
CA GLN A 70 -2.76 8.15 2.15
C GLN A 70 -1.31 7.83 1.77
N ILE A 71 -0.42 7.79 2.77
CA ILE A 71 0.92 7.22 2.68
C ILE A 71 1.07 6.17 3.77
N PHE A 72 1.45 4.96 3.37
CA PHE A 72 1.85 3.90 4.28
C PHE A 72 3.37 3.91 4.42
N ASP A 73 3.85 4.49 5.52
CA ASP A 73 5.24 4.49 5.93
C ASP A 73 5.64 3.12 6.47
N ASN A 74 6.06 2.24 5.57
CA ASN A 74 6.41 0.87 5.90
C ASN A 74 7.31 0.29 4.80
N PRO A 75 8.49 -0.22 5.13
CA PRO A 75 9.36 -0.92 4.18
C PRO A 75 8.83 -2.33 3.81
N VAL A 76 7.63 -2.72 4.25
CA VAL A 76 6.91 -3.96 3.88
C VAL A 76 7.77 -5.24 3.96
N TYR A 77 8.00 -5.90 2.82
CA TYR A 77 8.76 -7.16 2.73
C TYR A 77 10.04 -6.93 1.93
N PRO A 78 11.18 -7.52 2.30
CA PRO A 78 12.42 -7.38 1.53
C PRO A 78 12.33 -7.88 0.08
N SER A 79 11.41 -8.82 -0.23
CA SER A 79 11.36 -9.51 -1.53
C SER A 79 10.39 -8.92 -2.57
N VAL A 80 9.93 -7.69 -2.35
CA VAL A 80 9.17 -6.91 -3.34
C VAL A 80 10.12 -6.01 -4.15
N LEU A 81 9.69 -5.58 -5.34
CA LEU A 81 10.59 -4.91 -6.29
C LEU A 81 11.15 -3.58 -5.77
N HIS A 82 10.30 -2.68 -5.26
CA HIS A 82 10.80 -1.40 -4.74
C HIS A 82 11.85 -1.58 -3.64
N ASN A 83 11.70 -2.56 -2.74
CA ASN A 83 12.72 -2.83 -1.72
C ASN A 83 13.97 -3.50 -2.26
N ALA A 84 13.88 -4.28 -3.33
CA ALA A 84 15.07 -4.77 -4.02
C ALA A 84 15.88 -3.61 -4.63
N PHE A 85 15.21 -2.59 -5.20
CA PHE A 85 15.88 -1.36 -5.63
C PHE A 85 16.53 -0.62 -4.45
N VAL A 86 15.80 -0.43 -3.34
CA VAL A 86 16.33 0.24 -2.14
C VAL A 86 17.55 -0.49 -1.60
N ALA A 87 17.50 -1.82 -1.51
CA ALA A 87 18.64 -2.65 -1.10
C ALA A 87 19.86 -2.55 -2.05
N ALA A 88 19.63 -2.20 -3.32
CA ALA A 88 20.69 -1.94 -4.30
C ALA A 88 21.17 -0.48 -4.30
N GLY A 89 20.66 0.37 -3.40
CA GLY A 89 21.00 1.79 -3.30
C GLY A 89 20.22 2.70 -4.25
N ILE A 90 19.13 2.21 -4.85
CA ILE A 90 18.28 2.95 -5.78
C ILE A 90 16.97 3.32 -5.05
N PRO A 91 16.71 4.61 -4.78
CA PRO A 91 15.47 5.04 -4.14
C PRO A 91 14.23 4.56 -4.91
N SER A 92 13.29 3.93 -4.22
CA SER A 92 12.08 3.42 -4.83
C SER A 92 10.92 3.31 -3.84
N PHE A 93 9.70 3.42 -4.34
CA PHE A 93 8.47 3.25 -3.60
C PHE A 93 7.38 2.67 -4.53
N CYS A 94 6.25 2.34 -3.94
CA CYS A 94 5.12 1.75 -4.65
C CYS A 94 3.87 2.63 -4.56
N PRO A 95 3.40 3.19 -5.68
CA PRO A 95 2.05 3.73 -5.78
C PRO A 95 1.02 2.61 -5.97
N GLU A 96 -0.06 2.63 -5.18
CA GLU A 96 -1.18 1.69 -5.23
C GLU A 96 -2.43 2.36 -5.82
N VAL A 97 -2.75 2.01 -7.07
CA VAL A 97 -3.74 2.70 -7.91
C VAL A 97 -5.09 1.97 -7.90
N GLY A 98 -5.68 1.85 -6.73
CA GLY A 98 -7.06 1.37 -6.61
C GLY A 98 -7.21 -0.14 -6.79
N ALA A 99 -8.42 -0.57 -7.16
CA ALA A 99 -8.77 -1.99 -7.23
C ALA A 99 -8.11 -2.74 -8.40
N ALA A 100 -7.81 -4.02 -8.20
CA ALA A 100 -7.33 -4.89 -9.27
C ALA A 100 -8.33 -4.98 -10.42
N ARG A 101 -7.83 -5.02 -11.65
CA ARG A 101 -8.61 -5.30 -12.88
C ARG A 101 -9.69 -4.26 -13.19
N ILE A 102 -9.66 -3.10 -12.55
CA ILE A 102 -10.53 -1.96 -12.82
C ILE A 102 -9.70 -0.82 -13.41
N LEU A 103 -10.23 -0.16 -14.42
CA LEU A 103 -9.67 1.09 -14.94
C LEU A 103 -10.38 2.26 -14.24
N ASP A 104 -9.74 2.81 -13.22
CA ASP A 104 -10.29 3.92 -12.44
C ASP A 104 -9.87 5.28 -13.03
N LEU A 105 -10.75 5.86 -13.86
CA LEU A 105 -10.48 7.13 -14.54
C LEU A 105 -10.47 8.34 -13.61
N GLU A 106 -11.01 8.22 -12.39
CA GLU A 106 -10.98 9.30 -11.39
C GLU A 106 -9.67 9.26 -10.60
N MET A 107 -9.14 8.07 -10.33
CA MET A 107 -7.91 7.88 -9.56
C MET A 107 -6.64 8.06 -10.38
N ILE A 108 -6.60 7.60 -11.63
CA ILE A 108 -5.42 7.66 -12.52
C ILE A 108 -4.79 9.07 -12.59
N PRO A 109 -5.56 10.17 -12.74
CA PRO A 109 -4.98 11.52 -12.81
C PRO A 109 -4.12 11.91 -11.60
N LEU A 110 -4.42 11.41 -10.40
CA LEU A 110 -3.64 11.68 -9.18
C LEU A 110 -2.23 11.12 -9.29
N PHE A 111 -2.13 9.87 -9.77
CA PHE A 111 -0.86 9.18 -9.94
C PHE A 111 -0.06 9.69 -11.13
N VAL A 112 -0.73 10.09 -12.22
CA VAL A 112 -0.07 10.78 -13.32
C VAL A 112 0.54 12.10 -12.83
N GLU A 113 -0.22 12.92 -12.11
CA GLU A 113 0.27 14.20 -11.57
C GLU A 113 1.48 14.00 -10.64
N GLY A 114 1.41 13.05 -9.71
CA GLY A 114 2.53 12.72 -8.83
C GLY A 114 3.77 12.21 -9.57
N THR A 115 3.59 11.37 -10.59
CA THR A 115 4.70 10.89 -11.42
C THR A 115 5.38 12.04 -12.16
N MET A 116 4.59 12.95 -12.73
CA MET A 116 5.11 14.14 -13.40
C MET A 116 5.86 15.05 -12.42
N ASN A 117 5.42 15.12 -11.16
CA ASN A 117 6.14 15.86 -10.12
C ASN A 117 7.49 15.21 -9.78
N VAL A 118 7.55 13.89 -9.63
CA VAL A 118 8.82 13.17 -9.41
C VAL A 118 9.78 13.37 -10.59
N LEU A 119 9.31 13.24 -11.83
CA LEU A 119 10.15 13.49 -13.01
C LEU A 119 10.68 14.92 -13.06
N LYS A 120 9.88 15.93 -12.67
CA LYS A 120 10.34 17.32 -12.55
C LYS A 120 11.31 17.52 -11.39
N HIS A 121 11.12 16.80 -10.28
CA HIS A 121 11.97 16.87 -9.10
C HIS A 121 13.41 16.46 -9.44
N HIS A 122 13.55 15.41 -10.26
CA HIS A 122 14.82 14.95 -10.79
C HIS A 122 15.33 15.72 -12.02
N GLY A 123 14.62 16.76 -12.46
CA GLY A 123 15.02 17.57 -13.62
C GLY A 123 14.90 16.85 -14.98
N ILE A 124 14.25 15.68 -15.03
CA ILE A 124 13.98 14.95 -16.28
C ILE A 124 12.98 15.74 -17.15
N LEU A 125 12.00 16.37 -16.51
CA LEU A 125 11.03 17.24 -17.15
C LEU A 125 11.12 18.67 -16.61
N ALA A 126 10.93 19.65 -17.50
CA ALA A 126 10.78 21.04 -17.11
C ALA A 126 9.31 21.38 -16.81
N GLY A 127 9.09 22.41 -16.00
CA GLY A 127 7.77 22.97 -15.73
C GLY A 127 7.46 23.11 -14.23
N PRO A 128 6.34 23.75 -13.88
CA PRO A 128 5.95 23.92 -12.49
C PRO A 128 5.50 22.59 -11.87
N MET A 129 5.67 22.46 -10.56
CA MET A 129 5.08 21.36 -9.78
C MET A 129 3.55 21.46 -9.82
N GLY A 130 2.90 20.31 -9.93
CA GLY A 130 1.46 20.19 -9.68
C GLY A 130 1.17 20.12 -8.18
N ARG A 131 -0.03 19.64 -7.85
CA ARG A 131 -0.44 19.35 -6.47
C ARG A 131 0.38 18.20 -5.90
N THR A 132 0.58 18.24 -4.60
CA THR A 132 1.37 17.31 -3.79
C THR A 132 0.54 16.81 -2.61
N GLY A 133 1.08 15.89 -1.81
CA GLY A 133 0.43 15.39 -0.60
C GLY A 133 0.13 16.51 0.42
N LYS A 134 0.90 17.60 0.38
CA LYS A 134 0.70 18.80 1.22
C LYS A 134 -0.57 19.57 0.86
N ASP A 135 -1.01 19.50 -0.39
CA ASP A 135 -2.20 20.20 -0.88
C ASP A 135 -3.51 19.46 -0.57
N VAL A 136 -3.42 18.16 -0.22
CA VAL A 136 -4.59 17.26 -0.03
C VAL A 136 -4.72 16.71 1.39
N ASN A 137 -3.91 17.18 2.35
CA ASN A 137 -3.88 16.68 3.73
C ASN A 137 -3.72 15.15 3.81
N VAL A 138 -2.68 14.64 3.15
CA VAL A 138 -2.38 13.20 3.13
C VAL A 138 -2.30 12.61 4.55
N PHE A 139 -2.99 11.50 4.77
CA PHE A 139 -2.90 10.74 6.02
C PHE A 139 -1.69 9.80 5.98
N VAL A 140 -0.76 9.97 6.91
CA VAL A 140 0.43 9.11 7.03
C VAL A 140 0.24 8.13 8.17
N GLY A 141 0.22 6.83 7.86
CA GLY A 141 0.23 5.76 8.85
C GLY A 141 1.47 4.90 8.70
N ASN A 142 1.95 4.33 9.80
CA ASN A 142 3.14 3.45 9.84
C ASN A 142 2.78 2.01 10.22
N SER A 143 1.50 1.72 10.43
CA SER A 143 1.00 0.42 10.83
C SER A 143 -0.35 0.14 10.20
N ALA A 144 -0.67 -1.14 10.07
CA ALA A 144 -1.91 -1.58 9.47
C ALA A 144 -2.64 -2.59 10.35
N PHE A 145 -3.98 -2.49 10.36
CA PHE A 145 -4.85 -3.37 11.12
C PHE A 145 -5.84 -4.09 10.19
N PRO A 146 -5.59 -5.36 9.84
CA PRO A 146 -6.51 -6.15 9.05
C PRO A 146 -7.64 -6.69 9.94
N ILE A 147 -8.89 -6.45 9.50
CA ILE A 147 -10.08 -6.99 10.14
C ILE A 147 -10.50 -8.21 9.33
N LEU A 148 -10.39 -9.38 9.95
CA LEU A 148 -10.61 -10.67 9.30
C LEU A 148 -12.04 -11.17 9.57
N ALA A 149 -12.65 -11.76 8.55
CA ALA A 149 -13.89 -12.51 8.71
C ALA A 149 -13.69 -13.70 9.65
N THR A 150 -14.66 -13.96 10.52
CA THR A 150 -14.72 -15.14 11.38
C THR A 150 -15.79 -16.13 10.93
N GLN A 151 -16.66 -15.72 10.00
CA GLN A 151 -17.75 -16.49 9.45
C GLN A 151 -17.75 -16.46 7.93
N ALA A 152 -18.46 -17.42 7.31
CA ALA A 152 -18.78 -17.40 5.89
C ALA A 152 -20.06 -16.59 5.66
N GLY A 153 -20.12 -15.82 4.57
CA GLY A 153 -21.34 -15.10 4.19
C GLY A 153 -21.11 -13.90 3.31
N PHE A 154 -22.20 -13.17 3.05
CA PHE A 154 -22.21 -11.94 2.27
C PHE A 154 -21.71 -10.77 3.12
N VAL A 155 -20.78 -9.99 2.60
CA VAL A 155 -20.17 -8.85 3.29
C VAL A 155 -20.99 -7.58 3.03
N GLU A 156 -21.33 -6.88 4.10
CA GLU A 156 -21.90 -5.53 4.05
C GLU A 156 -20.94 -4.59 4.80
N HIS A 157 -20.30 -3.69 4.06
CA HIS A 157 -19.42 -2.67 4.64
C HIS A 157 -20.25 -1.48 5.15
N LEU A 158 -19.89 -0.98 6.33
CA LEU A 158 -20.50 0.19 6.97
C LEU A 158 -19.62 1.45 6.86
N VAL A 159 -18.51 1.33 6.13
CA VAL A 159 -17.50 2.37 5.88
C VAL A 159 -17.08 2.33 4.42
N LYS A 160 -16.47 3.41 3.95
CA LYS A 160 -15.88 3.56 2.62
C LYS A 160 -14.37 3.72 2.71
N LEU A 161 -13.69 3.58 1.58
CA LEU A 161 -12.27 3.95 1.48
C LEU A 161 -12.07 5.41 1.92
N ASN A 162 -10.99 5.67 2.64
CA ASN A 162 -10.63 6.95 3.28
C ASN A 162 -11.52 7.40 4.45
N ASP A 163 -12.54 6.63 4.84
CA ASP A 163 -13.29 6.96 6.06
C ASP A 163 -12.40 6.82 7.29
N LYS A 164 -12.52 7.78 8.21
CA LYS A 164 -11.91 7.70 9.54
C LYS A 164 -12.70 6.75 10.42
N VAL A 165 -12.00 5.87 11.13
CA VAL A 165 -12.57 4.92 12.07
C VAL A 165 -11.91 5.04 13.44
N GLY A 166 -12.66 4.73 14.49
CA GLY A 166 -12.17 4.67 15.88
C GLY A 166 -12.24 3.27 16.50
N PRO A 167 -11.57 3.05 17.64
CA PRO A 167 -11.70 1.82 18.42
C PRO A 167 -13.17 1.55 18.81
N GLY A 168 -13.61 0.30 18.62
CA GLY A 168 -14.98 -0.13 18.87
C GLY A 168 -15.98 0.23 17.76
N GLN A 169 -15.60 1.03 16.76
CA GLN A 169 -16.50 1.37 15.65
C GLN A 169 -16.76 0.14 14.78
N LYS A 170 -18.04 -0.15 14.53
CA LYS A 170 -18.46 -1.21 13.59
C LYS A 170 -18.15 -0.79 12.16
N VAL A 171 -17.47 -1.65 11.41
CA VAL A 171 -17.00 -1.35 10.04
C VAL A 171 -17.61 -2.28 9.00
N ALA A 172 -18.02 -3.50 9.39
CA ALA A 172 -18.63 -4.46 8.49
C ALA A 172 -19.53 -5.42 9.26
N ILE A 173 -20.47 -6.03 8.55
CA ILE A 173 -21.25 -7.17 9.03
C ILE A 173 -21.27 -8.26 7.96
N GLN A 174 -21.49 -9.49 8.38
CA GLN A 174 -21.76 -10.60 7.46
C GLN A 174 -23.16 -11.15 7.64
N ARG A 175 -23.78 -11.50 6.52
CA ARG A 175 -25.12 -12.10 6.47
C ARG A 175 -25.09 -13.46 5.80
N LYS A 176 -25.94 -14.37 6.28
CA LYS A 176 -26.24 -15.62 5.56
C LYS A 176 -27.24 -15.36 4.42
N SER A 177 -27.46 -16.34 3.55
CA SER A 177 -28.36 -16.22 2.37
C SER A 177 -29.81 -15.88 2.68
N PHE A 178 -30.24 -16.01 3.95
CA PHE A 178 -31.57 -15.60 4.42
C PHE A 178 -31.61 -14.16 4.97
N GLY A 179 -30.51 -13.40 4.89
CA GLY A 179 -30.42 -12.00 5.30
C GLY A 179 -30.11 -11.77 6.78
N GLU A 180 -30.12 -12.81 7.62
CA GLU A 180 -29.75 -12.70 9.03
C GLU A 180 -28.25 -12.40 9.21
N VAL A 181 -27.93 -11.52 10.15
CA VAL A 181 -26.56 -11.20 10.54
C VAL A 181 -25.95 -12.38 11.28
N VAL A 182 -24.78 -12.84 10.83
CA VAL A 182 -24.02 -13.94 11.45
C VAL A 182 -22.76 -13.45 12.16
N ALA A 183 -22.26 -12.27 11.83
CA ALA A 183 -21.13 -11.64 12.50
C ALA A 183 -21.11 -10.12 12.32
N GLU A 184 -20.54 -9.43 13.30
CA GLU A 184 -20.25 -8.00 13.26
C GLU A 184 -18.77 -7.76 13.54
N TYR A 185 -18.17 -6.81 12.84
CA TYR A 185 -16.75 -6.54 12.88
C TYR A 185 -16.48 -5.09 13.25
N THR A 186 -15.52 -4.88 14.15
CA THR A 186 -15.15 -3.56 14.66
C THR A 186 -13.67 -3.29 14.43
N SER A 187 -13.32 -2.01 14.30
CA SER A 187 -11.91 -1.58 14.39
C SER A 187 -11.48 -1.53 15.85
N SER A 188 -10.26 -1.96 16.15
CA SER A 188 -9.64 -1.77 17.48
C SER A 188 -8.71 -0.55 17.53
N VAL A 189 -8.49 0.11 16.39
CA VAL A 189 -7.55 1.24 16.24
C VAL A 189 -8.28 2.47 15.69
N ALA A 190 -7.72 3.64 15.98
CA ALA A 190 -8.08 4.88 15.29
C ALA A 190 -7.22 5.04 14.03
N GLY A 191 -7.83 5.24 12.88
CA GLY A 191 -7.11 5.32 11.60
C GLY A 191 -8.04 5.60 10.43
N GLU A 192 -7.55 5.37 9.21
CA GLU A 192 -8.32 5.51 7.98
C GLU A 192 -8.41 4.18 7.23
N VAL A 193 -9.57 3.92 6.63
CA VAL A 193 -9.79 2.73 5.81
C VAL A 193 -8.96 2.86 4.53
N ALA A 194 -7.99 1.96 4.33
CA ALA A 194 -7.15 1.94 3.13
C ALA A 194 -7.54 0.81 2.15
N GLY A 195 -8.35 -0.15 2.59
CA GLY A 195 -8.85 -1.17 1.69
C GLY A 195 -10.05 -1.94 2.20
N LEU A 196 -10.83 -2.47 1.26
CA LEU A 196 -12.08 -3.16 1.49
C LEU A 196 -12.16 -4.40 0.59
N ARG A 197 -12.65 -5.51 1.11
CA ARG A 197 -12.98 -6.66 0.26
C ARG A 197 -14.08 -6.28 -0.72
N SER A 198 -13.85 -6.53 -2.01
CA SER A 198 -14.83 -6.27 -3.06
C SER A 198 -15.57 -7.50 -3.55
N ASP A 199 -15.05 -8.71 -3.26
CA ASP A 199 -15.85 -9.93 -3.43
C ASP A 199 -17.07 -9.89 -2.51
N THR A 200 -18.25 -10.17 -3.08
CA THR A 200 -19.52 -10.12 -2.33
C THR A 200 -19.53 -11.08 -1.13
N THR A 201 -18.83 -12.21 -1.24
CA THR A 201 -18.72 -13.23 -0.19
C THR A 201 -17.33 -13.24 0.44
N ALA A 202 -17.28 -13.57 1.72
CA ALA A 202 -16.03 -13.83 2.43
C ALA A 202 -16.13 -15.10 3.26
N GLU A 203 -15.02 -15.82 3.36
CA GLU A 203 -14.83 -16.97 4.24
C GLU A 203 -14.01 -16.56 5.46
N ALA A 204 -14.07 -17.36 6.52
CA ALA A 204 -13.25 -17.14 7.71
C ALA A 204 -11.76 -17.01 7.35
N GLY A 205 -11.09 -16.00 7.90
CA GLY A 205 -9.70 -15.64 7.61
C GLY A 205 -9.52 -14.68 6.43
N ASN A 206 -10.55 -14.41 5.63
CA ASN A 206 -10.47 -13.38 4.60
C ASN A 206 -10.42 -11.98 5.24
N THR A 207 -9.52 -11.13 4.77
CA THR A 207 -9.55 -9.70 5.12
C THR A 207 -10.82 -9.06 4.58
N LEU A 208 -11.56 -8.36 5.44
CA LEU A 208 -12.76 -7.59 5.11
C LEU A 208 -12.43 -6.12 4.94
N VAL A 209 -11.71 -5.56 5.91
CA VAL A 209 -11.35 -4.14 5.97
C VAL A 209 -9.89 -4.06 6.39
N PHE A 210 -9.15 -3.13 5.80
CA PHE A 210 -7.79 -2.79 6.17
C PHE A 210 -7.76 -1.34 6.64
N VAL A 211 -7.37 -1.12 7.90
CA VAL A 211 -7.25 0.22 8.48
C VAL A 211 -5.77 0.58 8.58
N LEU A 212 -5.38 1.66 7.90
CA LEU A 212 -4.08 2.29 8.05
C LEU A 212 -4.12 3.19 9.30
N PHE A 213 -3.11 3.10 10.15
CA PHE A 213 -3.05 3.90 11.37
C PHE A 213 -1.62 4.29 11.74
N HIS A 214 -1.50 5.27 12.62
CA HIS A 214 -0.23 5.66 13.22
C HIS A 214 -0.08 4.95 14.58
N ARG A 215 0.91 4.06 14.68
CA ARG A 215 1.33 3.45 15.93
C ARG A 215 2.47 4.29 16.51
N ALA A 216 2.25 4.83 17.70
CA ALA A 216 3.32 5.45 18.48
C ALA A 216 4.40 4.39 18.78
N ALA A 217 5.67 4.81 18.74
CA ALA A 217 6.76 3.97 19.20
C ALA A 217 6.49 3.51 20.65
N PRO A 218 6.79 2.26 21.02
CA PRO A 218 6.74 1.85 22.42
C PRO A 218 7.60 2.82 23.23
N GLU A 219 7.07 3.38 24.33
CA GLU A 219 7.89 4.11 25.29
C GLU A 219 9.07 3.22 25.72
N GLY A 220 10.27 3.81 25.74
CA GLY A 220 11.54 3.11 25.76
C GLY A 220 11.59 1.94 26.73
N VAL A 221 12.07 0.79 26.23
CA VAL A 221 12.59 -0.25 27.09
C VAL A 221 13.77 0.37 27.83
N GLU A 222 13.62 0.59 29.14
CA GLU A 222 14.75 0.85 30.04
C GLU A 222 15.79 -0.23 29.76
N THR A 223 16.89 0.18 29.15
CA THR A 223 18.04 -0.68 28.95
C THR A 223 18.66 -0.91 30.32
N TYR A 224 18.46 -2.10 30.88
CA TYR A 224 19.26 -2.55 31.99
C TYR A 224 20.71 -2.63 31.50
N PRO A 225 21.66 -1.93 32.15
CA PRO A 225 23.07 -2.05 31.79
C PRO A 225 23.59 -3.44 32.15
N GLU A 226 24.45 -3.99 31.28
CA GLU A 226 25.28 -5.18 31.56
C GLU A 226 26.23 -4.96 32.74
#